data_AF-A0A9E2JUC1-F1
#
_entry.id   AF-A0A9E2JUC1-F1
#
_cell.length_a   1.000
_cell.length_b   1.000
_cell.length_c   1.000
_cell.angle_alpha   90.00
_cell.angle_beta   90.00
_cell.angle_gamma   90.00
#
_symmetry.space_group_name_H-M   'P 1'
#
loop_
_entity.id
_entity.type
_entity.pdbx_description
1 polymer ?
#
loop_
_entity_poly.entity_id
_entity_poly.type
_entity_poly.pdbx_seq_one_letter_code
_entity_poly.pdbx_strand_id
1 'polypeptide(L)'
;MSLFGFSLRPRRAKTAQTAKDRLQILLAHERHDGSDGPDYLPMLQADILAVIGKYMQIKEDDVDIQMERNDEISSLEINIEIPSAKQEKPVASGLRGRRAR
;
A
#
# COMPACT_ATOMS: atom_id res chain seq x y z
N MET A 1 -14.26 -28.02 -47.69
CA MET A 1 -14.67 -26.61 -47.74
C MET A 1 -14.38 -25.98 -46.38
N SER A 2 -13.25 -25.29 -46.26
CA SER A 2 -12.89 -24.50 -45.08
C SER A 2 -13.61 -23.15 -45.17
N LEU A 3 -14.29 -22.75 -44.10
CA LEU A 3 -14.83 -21.39 -43.95
C LEU A 3 -14.45 -20.87 -42.56
N PHE A 4 -13.30 -20.22 -42.57
CA PHE A 4 -12.79 -19.22 -41.65
C PHE A 4 -13.88 -18.43 -40.90
N GLY A 5 -13.71 -18.31 -39.58
CA GLY A 5 -14.53 -17.44 -38.74
C GLY A 5 -14.00 -17.29 -37.33
N PHE A 6 -12.71 -17.02 -37.18
CA PHE A 6 -12.07 -16.61 -35.93
C PHE A 6 -12.74 -15.34 -35.38
N SER A 7 -13.83 -15.47 -34.63
CA SER A 7 -14.33 -14.38 -33.79
C SER A 7 -13.63 -14.46 -32.44
N LEU A 8 -12.34 -14.10 -32.47
CA LEU A 8 -11.55 -13.74 -31.30
C LEU A 8 -12.20 -12.50 -30.68
N ARG A 9 -13.21 -12.72 -29.83
CA ARG A 9 -13.68 -11.69 -28.91
C ARG A 9 -12.44 -11.17 -28.17
N PRO A 10 -12.14 -9.86 -28.21
CA PRO A 10 -11.06 -9.33 -27.39
C PRO A 10 -11.42 -9.67 -25.95
N ARG A 11 -10.59 -10.49 -25.30
CA ARG A 11 -10.61 -10.63 -23.84
C ARG A 11 -10.64 -9.21 -23.31
N ARG A 12 -11.74 -8.80 -22.66
CA ARG A 12 -11.76 -7.57 -21.87
C ARG A 12 -10.47 -7.60 -21.08
N ALA A 13 -9.63 -6.59 -21.26
CA ALA A 13 -8.40 -6.46 -20.50
C ALA A 13 -8.79 -6.73 -19.05
N LYS A 14 -8.19 -7.77 -18.43
CA LYS A 14 -8.23 -7.87 -16.98
C LYS A 14 -7.70 -6.51 -16.55
N THR A 15 -8.58 -5.66 -16.04
CA THR A 15 -8.24 -4.39 -15.43
C THR A 15 -7.13 -4.74 -14.47
N ALA A 16 -5.89 -4.45 -14.88
CA ALA A 16 -4.73 -4.91 -14.16
C ALA A 16 -4.92 -4.40 -12.75
N GLN A 17 -5.01 -5.33 -11.81
CA GLN A 17 -5.21 -5.13 -10.39
C GLN A 17 -4.08 -4.20 -9.92
N THR A 18 -4.28 -2.91 -10.07
CA THR A 18 -3.37 -1.83 -9.68
C THR A 18 -3.95 -1.17 -8.45
N ALA A 19 -4.58 -1.98 -7.58
CA ALA A 19 -4.85 -1.56 -6.22
C ALA A 19 -3.50 -1.57 -5.52
N LYS A 20 -3.05 -0.38 -5.10
CA LYS A 20 -1.97 -0.27 -4.13
C LYS A 20 -2.44 -0.94 -2.84
N ASP A 21 -1.53 -1.61 -2.15
CA ASP A 21 -1.85 -2.15 -0.83
C ASP A 21 -1.86 -1.00 0.19
N ARG A 22 -2.69 -1.09 1.24
CA ARG A 22 -2.76 -0.06 2.29
C ARG A 22 -2.69 -0.73 3.66
N LEU A 23 -1.88 -0.17 4.55
CA LEU A 23 -1.84 -0.55 5.97
C LEU A 23 -2.51 0.56 6.79
N GLN A 24 -3.43 0.18 7.67
CA GLN A 24 -4.08 1.09 8.63
C GLN A 24 -3.90 0.55 10.04
N ILE A 25 -3.46 1.42 10.94
CA ILE A 25 -3.28 1.11 12.36
C ILE A 25 -4.05 2.15 13.17
N LEU A 26 -4.92 1.69 14.07
CA LEU A 26 -5.66 2.54 14.99
C LEU A 26 -5.34 2.12 16.43
N LEU A 27 -4.82 3.06 17.20
CA LEU A 27 -4.52 2.90 18.61
C LEU A 27 -5.43 3.83 19.40
N ALA A 28 -6.05 3.33 20.45
CA ALA A 28 -6.79 4.12 21.42
C ALA A 28 -6.29 3.78 22.82
N HIS A 29 -6.05 4.80 23.63
CA HIS A 29 -5.59 4.67 25.00
C HIS A 29 -6.55 5.43 25.92
N GLU A 30 -7.24 4.70 26.77
CA GLU A 30 -8.08 5.25 27.83
C GLU A 30 -7.19 5.62 29.02
N ARG A 31 -7.28 6.88 29.45
CA ARG A 31 -6.63 7.38 30.65
C ARG A 31 -7.60 7.18 31.81
N HIS A 32 -7.32 6.21 32.68
CA HIS A 32 -8.11 6.07 33.91
C HIS A 32 -7.75 7.21 34.88
N ASP A 33 -8.81 7.90 35.33
CA ASP A 33 -8.91 8.89 36.41
C ASP A 33 -7.61 9.28 37.11
N GLY A 34 -7.07 10.47 36.76
CA GLY A 34 -6.07 11.17 37.56
C GLY A 34 -4.61 10.72 37.38
N SER A 35 -4.34 9.76 36.50
CA SER A 35 -2.95 9.43 36.14
C SER A 35 -2.44 10.40 35.07
N ASP A 36 -1.59 11.34 35.48
CA ASP A 36 -0.77 12.20 34.61
C ASP A 36 0.38 11.36 33.99
N GLY A 37 0.00 10.21 33.42
CA GLY A 37 0.89 9.22 32.88
C GLY A 37 1.60 9.73 31.63
N PRO A 38 2.83 9.25 31.36
CA PRO A 38 3.57 9.62 30.16
C PRO A 38 2.73 9.38 28.91
N ASP A 39 2.80 10.33 27.99
CA ASP A 39 2.12 10.20 26.72
C ASP A 39 2.87 9.22 25.81
N TYR A 40 2.36 7.99 25.73
CA TYR A 40 3.01 6.91 24.99
C TYR A 40 2.73 6.95 23.49
N LEU A 41 1.67 7.63 23.03
CA LEU A 41 1.27 7.60 21.61
C LEU A 41 2.35 8.17 20.68
N PRO A 42 3.02 9.31 20.97
CA PRO A 42 4.12 9.80 20.14
C PRO A 42 5.32 8.85 20.11
N MET A 43 5.60 8.15 21.22
CA MET A 43 6.69 7.17 21.29
C MET A 43 6.36 5.95 20.41
N LEU A 44 5.13 5.43 20.54
CA LEU A 44 4.63 4.32 19.74
C LEU A 44 4.57 4.67 18.25
N GLN A 45 4.19 5.90 17.89
CA GLN A 45 4.21 6.37 16.51
C GLN A 45 5.61 6.20 15.90
N ALA A 46 6.65 6.69 16.57
CA ALA A 46 8.03 6.60 16.08
C ALA A 46 8.49 5.14 15.94
N ASP A 47 8.22 4.32 16.96
CA ASP A 47 8.62 2.91 16.97
C ASP A 47 7.91 2.11 15.86
N ILE A 48 6.60 2.33 15.67
CA ILE A 48 5.80 1.67 14.64
C ILE A 48 6.34 2.02 13.25
N LEU A 49 6.56 3.31 12.96
CA LEU A 49 7.10 3.73 11.66
C LEU A 49 8.50 3.15 11.42
N ALA A 50 9.36 3.15 12.43
CA ALA A 50 10.69 2.56 12.35
C ALA A 50 10.64 1.05 12.07
N VAL A 51 9.70 0.33 12.69
CA VAL A 51 9.51 -1.10 12.44
C VAL A 51 8.97 -1.35 11.04
N ILE A 52 7.96 -0.60 10.60
CA ILE A 52 7.38 -0.77 9.24
C ILE A 52 8.45 -0.50 8.18
N GLY A 53 9.26 0.55 8.36
CA GLY A 53 10.38 0.87 7.46
C GLY A 53 11.44 -0.23 7.33
N LYS A 54 11.54 -1.17 8.29
CA LYS A 54 12.43 -2.33 8.19
C LYS A 54 11.91 -3.39 7.21
N TYR A 55 10.60 -3.46 7.00
CA TYR A 55 9.96 -4.50 6.18
C TYR A 55 9.40 -3.96 4.86
N MET A 56 9.12 -2.66 4.78
CA MET A 56 8.48 -2.04 3.64
C MET A 56 9.19 -0.75 3.27
N GLN A 57 9.37 -0.53 1.96
CA GLN A 57 9.81 0.77 1.46
C GLN A 57 8.63 1.74 1.49
N ILE A 58 8.62 2.59 2.50
CA ILE A 58 7.63 3.66 2.70
C ILE A 58 8.34 5.00 2.60
N LYS A 59 7.71 6.00 1.98
CA LYS A 59 8.18 7.40 2.00
C LYS A 59 7.32 8.20 2.95
N GLU A 60 7.81 9.35 3.38
CA GLU A 60 7.03 10.28 4.21
C GLU A 60 5.71 10.67 3.54
N ASP A 61 5.71 10.89 2.21
CA ASP A 61 4.51 11.22 1.44
C ASP A 61 3.47 10.07 1.37
N ASP A 62 3.87 8.83 1.67
CA ASP A 62 3.00 7.67 1.66
C ASP A 62 2.32 7.44 3.02
N VAL A 63 2.65 8.25 4.04
CA VAL A 63 2.20 8.09 5.42
C VAL A 63 1.32 9.27 5.83
N ASP A 64 0.12 8.97 6.29
CA ASP A 64 -0.81 9.92 6.91
C ASP A 64 -1.03 9.54 8.37
N ILE A 65 -0.92 10.51 9.27
CA ILE A 65 -0.95 10.28 10.72
C ILE A 65 -1.93 11.28 11.34
N GLN A 66 -2.91 10.77 12.07
CA GLN A 66 -3.88 11.57 12.80
C GLN A 66 -3.79 11.20 14.28
N MET A 67 -3.71 12.20 15.15
CA MET A 67 -3.72 12.00 16.58
C MET A 67 -4.80 12.88 17.18
N GLU A 68 -5.73 12.28 17.92
CA GLU A 68 -6.75 13.01 18.65
C GLU A 68 -6.54 12.81 20.15
N ARG A 69 -6.81 13.86 20.92
CA ARG A 69 -6.71 13.83 22.38
C ARG A 69 -7.94 14.46 22.98
N ASN A 70 -8.66 13.64 23.73
CA ASN A 70 -9.73 14.03 24.61
C ASN A 70 -9.28 13.79 26.06
N ASP A 71 -10.03 14.31 27.03
CA ASP A 71 -9.69 14.24 28.46
C ASP A 71 -9.59 12.78 28.96
N GLU A 72 -10.40 11.89 28.39
CA GLU A 72 -10.48 10.48 28.81
C GLU A 72 -9.75 9.53 27.84
N ILE A 73 -9.65 9.90 26.56
CA ILE A 73 -9.18 9.00 25.50
C ILE A 73 -8.20 9.74 24.59
N SER A 74 -7.05 9.13 24.34
CA SER A 74 -6.12 9.55 23.29
C SER A 74 -6.09 8.51 22.17
N SER A 75 -6.16 8.94 20.91
CA SER A 75 -6.13 8.05 19.74
C SER A 75 -5.01 8.43 18.77
N LEU A 76 -4.47 7.43 18.08
CA LEU A 76 -3.48 7.55 17.02
C LEU A 76 -3.89 6.66 15.85
N GLU A 77 -4.12 7.28 14.70
CA GLU A 77 -4.37 6.62 13.43
C GLU A 77 -3.16 6.81 12.51
N ILE A 78 -2.65 5.72 11.95
CA ILE A 78 -1.56 5.70 10.97
C ILE A 78 -2.05 4.98 9.71
N ASN A 79 -2.03 5.70 8.59
CA ASN A 79 -2.44 5.24 7.27
C ASN A 79 -1.21 5.23 6.34
N ILE A 80 -0.89 4.08 5.76
CA ILE A 80 0.30 3.93 4.90
C ILE A 80 -0.10 3.33 3.56
N GLU A 81 0.21 4.04 2.47
CA GLU A 81 0.14 3.49 1.12
C GLU A 81 1.39 2.66 0.82
N ILE A 82 1.20 1.38 0.50
CA ILE A 82 2.29 0.48 0.15
C ILE A 82 2.36 0.40 -1.37
N PRO A 83 3.46 0.81 -2.00
CA PRO A 83 3.64 0.64 -3.43
C PRO A 83 3.71 -0.86 -3.74
N SER A 84 2.80 -1.36 -4.58
CA SER A 84 2.86 -2.74 -5.06
C SER A 84 4.21 -2.97 -5.73
N ALA A 85 5.01 -3.91 -5.21
CA ALA A 85 6.26 -4.29 -5.84
C ALA A 85 5.97 -4.66 -7.31
N LYS A 86 6.56 -3.89 -8.22
CA LYS A 86 6.37 -4.00 -9.67
C LYS A 86 6.45 -5.46 -10.09
N GLN A 87 5.35 -6.00 -10.61
CA GLN A 87 5.42 -7.16 -11.48
C GLN A 87 6.39 -6.81 -12.61
N GLU A 88 7.51 -7.55 -12.69
CA GLU A 88 8.41 -7.47 -13.83
C GLU A 88 7.56 -7.64 -15.09
N LYS A 89 7.45 -6.56 -15.88
CA LYS A 89 6.81 -6.64 -17.19
C LYS A 89 7.50 -7.79 -17.93
N PRO A 90 6.79 -8.80 -18.44
CA PRO A 90 7.42 -9.77 -19.32
C PRO A 90 8.00 -8.96 -20.47
N VAL A 91 9.33 -8.93 -20.56
CA VAL A 91 10.06 -8.31 -21.65
C VAL A 91 9.57 -9.03 -22.90
N ALA A 92 8.67 -8.40 -23.64
CA ALA A 92 8.32 -8.84 -24.97
C ALA A 92 9.63 -8.75 -25.76
N SER A 93 10.29 -9.91 -25.88
CA SER A 93 11.50 -10.10 -26.65
C SER A 93 11.23 -9.55 -28.04
N GLY A 94 11.85 -8.41 -28.33
CA GLY A 94 11.85 -7.79 -29.62
C GLY A 94 12.59 -8.70 -30.60
N LEU A 95 11.88 -9.64 -31.22
CA LEU A 95 12.25 -10.13 -32.53
C LEU A 95 11.79 -9.09 -33.56
N ARG A 96 12.53 -7.96 -33.57
CA ARG A 96 12.64 -7.14 -34.76
C ARG A 96 13.21 -8.01 -35.87
N GLY A 97 12.59 -7.87 -37.04
CA GLY A 97 12.95 -8.60 -38.23
C GLY A 97 14.45 -8.67 -38.47
N ARG A 98 14.90 -9.87 -38.81
CA ARG A 98 16.12 -10.06 -39.57
C ARG A 98 15.79 -10.85 -40.81
N ARG A 99 15.91 -10.11 -41.93
CA ARG A 99 16.35 -10.55 -43.26
C ARG A 99 15.24 -11.24 -44.06
N ALA A 100 14.67 -10.56 -45.06
CA ALA A 100 15.28 -10.16 -46.33
C ALA A 100 15.67 -11.36 -47.21
N ARG A 101 14.99 -11.42 -48.35
CA ARG A 101 15.15 -12.28 -49.54
C ARG A 101 14.42 -13.61 -49.49
#